data_AF-A0A7C3SVI5-F1
#
_entry.id   AF-A0A7C3SVI5-F1
#
_cell.length_a   1.000
_cell.length_b   1.000
_cell.length_c   1.000
_cell.angle_alpha   90.00
_cell.angle_beta   90.00
_cell.angle_gamma   90.00
#
_symmetry.space_group_name_H-M   'P 1'
#
loop_
_entity.id
_entity.type
_entity.pdbx_description
1 polymer ?
#
loop_
_entity_poly.entity_id
_entity_poly.type
_entity_poly.pdbx_seq_one_letter_code
_entity_poly.pdbx_strand_id
1 'polypeptide(L)'
;MDLAKIIKIFIGLGILIIGVPILMQFLPAPLNMERIVEGFKKSDLGVVEIQVVNPPTNEAIAQISFKVGDALVNIYQYDNEGTIARYAEMYKKDPGTAIVEAWGLAQSLGAAPSKNKPERVARRKMFLLVAQGEDKSVLEHIVKIFTNL
;
A
#
# COMPACT_ATOMS: atom_id res chain seq x y z
N MET A 1 48.03 13.70 -28.09
CA MET A 1 47.15 12.84 -27.27
C MET A 1 47.13 11.46 -27.91
N ASP A 2 47.41 10.40 -27.15
CA ASP A 2 47.61 9.05 -27.69
C ASP A 2 46.32 8.49 -28.33
N LEU A 3 46.42 7.88 -29.52
CA LEU A 3 45.29 7.31 -30.25
C LEU A 3 44.57 6.23 -29.42
N ALA A 4 45.32 5.47 -28.61
CA ALA A 4 44.76 4.48 -27.70
C ALA A 4 43.87 5.10 -26.61
N LYS A 5 44.18 6.33 -26.16
CA LYS A 5 43.34 7.09 -25.22
C LYS A 5 42.05 7.56 -25.88
N ILE A 6 42.11 7.99 -27.14
CA ILE A 6 40.94 8.45 -27.90
C ILE A 6 39.94 7.30 -28.10
N ILE A 7 40.42 6.13 -28.51
CA ILE A 7 39.57 4.94 -28.73
C ILE A 7 38.87 4.51 -27.42
N LYS A 8 39.59 4.48 -26.29
CA LYS A 8 38.99 4.14 -24.99
C LYS A 8 37.92 5.15 -24.55
N ILE A 9 38.10 6.44 -24.84
CA ILE A 9 37.10 7.47 -24.55
C ILE A 9 35.84 7.24 -25.39
N PHE A 10 35.97 6.96 -26.69
CA PHE A 10 34.82 6.69 -27.56
C PHE A 10 34.07 5.42 -27.18
N ILE A 11 34.78 4.35 -26.80
CA ILE A 11 34.15 3.11 -26.31
C ILE A 11 33.41 3.39 -24.99
N GLY A 12 34.04 4.11 -24.06
CA GLY A 12 33.40 4.50 -22.80
C GLY A 12 32.15 5.36 -23.01
N LEU A 13 32.22 6.34 -23.94
CA LEU A 13 31.07 7.17 -24.30
C LEU A 13 29.96 6.34 -24.97
N GLY A 14 30.31 5.41 -25.85
CA GLY A 14 29.36 4.53 -26.52
C GLY A 14 28.61 3.64 -25.53
N ILE A 15 29.33 3.06 -24.55
CA ILE A 15 28.72 2.27 -23.47
C ILE A 15 27.83 3.15 -22.60
N LEU A 16 28.21 4.39 -22.31
CA LEU A 16 27.39 5.31 -21.51
C LEU A 16 26.10 5.70 -22.26
N ILE A 17 26.20 6.07 -23.54
CA ILE A 17 25.06 6.53 -24.35
C ILE A 17 24.05 5.40 -24.58
N ILE A 18 24.50 4.15 -24.73
CA ILE A 18 23.62 3.01 -24.95
C ILE A 18 23.17 2.39 -23.62
N GLY A 19 24.07 2.29 -22.64
CA GLY A 19 23.81 1.63 -21.36
C GLY A 19 22.86 2.41 -20.46
N VAL A 20 22.98 3.75 -20.40
CA VAL A 20 22.11 4.58 -19.56
C VAL A 20 20.62 4.49 -19.92
N PRO A 21 20.18 4.64 -21.19
CA PRO A 21 18.76 4.53 -21.52
C PRO A 21 18.19 3.13 -21.29
N ILE A 22 19.00 2.08 -21.51
CA ILE A 22 18.61 0.70 -21.20
C ILE A 22 18.39 0.55 -19.69
N LEU A 23 19.31 1.05 -18.86
CA LEU A 23 19.17 1.01 -17.40
C LEU A 23 17.96 1.83 -16.90
N MET A 24 17.66 2.97 -17.54
CA MET A 24 16.49 3.78 -17.21
C MET A 24 15.16 3.09 -17.53
N GLN A 25 15.10 2.23 -18.54
CA GLN A 25 13.89 1.43 -18.85
C GLN A 25 13.58 0.38 -17.78
N PHE A 26 14.57 -0.04 -17.00
CA PHE A 26 14.40 -0.99 -15.90
C PHE A 26 14.08 -0.34 -14.55
N LEU A 27 14.06 1.01 -14.46
CA LEU A 27 13.66 1.68 -13.23
C LEU A 27 12.14 1.52 -13.05
N PRO A 28 11.68 0.91 -11.93
CA PRO A 28 10.26 0.82 -11.66
C PRO A 28 9.70 2.24 -11.52
N ALA A 29 8.69 2.55 -12.33
CA ALA A 29 7.97 3.83 -12.26
C ALA A 29 7.49 4.09 -10.81
N PRO A 30 7.45 5.37 -10.38
CA PRO A 30 7.07 5.72 -9.02
C PRO A 30 5.71 5.13 -8.65
N LEU A 31 5.59 4.70 -7.39
CA LEU A 31 4.34 4.14 -6.87
C LEU A 31 3.33 5.29 -6.71
N ASN A 32 2.19 5.17 -7.37
CA ASN A 32 1.05 6.08 -7.29
C ASN A 32 -0.26 5.27 -7.14
N MET A 33 -1.38 5.94 -6.92
CA MET A 33 -2.69 5.29 -6.74
C MET A 33 -3.08 4.47 -7.97
N GLU A 34 -2.81 4.95 -9.17
CA GLU A 34 -3.12 4.26 -10.43
C GLU A 34 -2.37 2.93 -10.55
N ARG A 35 -1.07 2.89 -10.23
CA ARG A 35 -0.27 1.66 -10.22
C ARG A 35 -0.74 0.68 -9.16
N ILE A 36 -1.19 1.18 -8.00
CA ILE A 36 -1.78 0.34 -6.96
C ILE A 36 -3.07 -0.32 -7.48
N VAL A 37 -3.96 0.48 -8.06
CA VAL A 37 -5.21 0.02 -8.68
C VAL A 37 -4.92 -1.02 -9.77
N GLU A 38 -3.99 -0.74 -10.67
CA GLU A 38 -3.60 -1.69 -11.71
C GLU A 38 -3.00 -2.98 -11.15
N GLY A 39 -2.15 -2.87 -10.13
CA GLY A 39 -1.52 -4.02 -9.49
C GLY A 39 -2.54 -4.98 -8.88
N PHE A 40 -3.55 -4.42 -8.21
CA PHE A 40 -4.67 -5.19 -7.67
C PHE A 40 -5.59 -5.74 -8.77
N LYS A 41 -5.87 -4.98 -9.84
CA LYS A 41 -6.67 -5.48 -10.99
C LYS A 41 -5.98 -6.60 -11.77
N LYS A 42 -4.65 -6.58 -11.86
CA LYS A 42 -3.84 -7.62 -12.52
C LYS A 42 -3.60 -8.85 -11.63
N SER A 43 -3.92 -8.76 -10.34
CA SER A 43 -3.80 -9.88 -9.42
C SER A 43 -4.90 -10.91 -9.62
N ASP A 44 -4.69 -12.11 -9.10
CA ASP A 44 -5.65 -13.22 -9.08
C ASP A 44 -6.72 -13.08 -7.98
N LEU A 45 -6.74 -11.96 -7.24
CA LEU A 45 -7.70 -11.71 -6.16
C LEU A 45 -9.14 -11.42 -6.63
N GLY A 46 -9.37 -11.26 -7.93
CA GLY A 46 -10.72 -11.03 -8.47
C GLY A 46 -11.35 -9.72 -7.98
N VAL A 47 -10.58 -8.63 -7.98
CA VAL A 47 -11.06 -7.31 -7.52
C VAL A 47 -12.19 -6.82 -8.43
N VAL A 48 -13.39 -6.72 -7.88
CA VAL A 48 -14.62 -6.45 -8.64
C VAL A 48 -14.77 -4.96 -8.96
N GLU A 49 -14.52 -4.10 -7.99
CA GLU A 49 -14.69 -2.66 -8.15
C GLU A 49 -13.84 -1.89 -7.13
N ILE A 50 -13.12 -0.87 -7.60
CA ILE A 50 -12.34 0.02 -6.74
C ILE A 50 -12.99 1.38 -6.74
N GLN A 51 -13.32 1.87 -5.54
CA GLN A 51 -13.98 3.14 -5.32
C GLN A 51 -12.99 4.15 -4.77
N VAL A 52 -12.98 5.35 -5.34
CA VAL A 52 -12.26 6.50 -4.78
C VAL A 52 -13.14 7.08 -3.68
N VAL A 53 -12.57 7.24 -2.48
CA VAL A 53 -13.29 7.80 -1.33
C VAL A 53 -13.01 9.30 -1.26
N ASN A 54 -14.07 10.10 -1.35
CA ASN A 54 -14.01 11.55 -1.29
C ASN A 54 -15.13 12.10 -0.36
N PRO A 55 -14.81 12.81 0.74
CA PRO A 55 -13.46 13.15 1.20
C PRO A 55 -12.70 11.92 1.74
N PRO A 56 -11.35 11.88 1.60
CA PRO A 56 -10.54 10.85 2.23
C PRO A 56 -10.63 10.94 3.77
N THR A 57 -10.49 9.80 4.45
CA THR A 57 -10.49 9.73 5.91
C THR A 57 -9.07 9.64 6.48
N ASN A 58 -8.95 9.69 7.81
CA ASN A 58 -7.67 9.49 8.53
C ASN A 58 -6.55 10.46 8.13
N GLU A 59 -6.89 11.73 7.86
CA GLU A 59 -5.92 12.76 7.43
C GLU A 59 -5.12 12.35 6.17
N ALA A 60 -5.65 11.41 5.37
CA ALA A 60 -5.07 11.04 4.09
C ALA A 60 -5.39 12.10 3.03
N ILE A 61 -4.49 12.27 2.07
CA ILE A 61 -4.70 13.16 0.91
C ILE A 61 -5.48 12.48 -0.21
N ALA A 62 -5.46 11.14 -0.25
CA ALA A 62 -6.25 10.33 -1.16
C ALA A 62 -6.54 8.97 -0.53
N GLN A 63 -7.67 8.39 -0.90
CA GLN A 63 -8.10 7.09 -0.41
C GLN A 63 -8.82 6.32 -1.50
N ILE A 64 -8.51 5.03 -1.61
CA ILE A 64 -9.28 4.07 -2.37
C ILE A 64 -9.77 2.95 -1.46
N SER A 65 -10.95 2.42 -1.77
CA SER A 65 -11.59 1.33 -1.03
C SER A 65 -12.14 0.31 -2.01
N PHE A 66 -11.95 -0.97 -1.70
CA PHE A 66 -12.48 -2.06 -2.50
C PHE A 66 -12.68 -3.33 -1.68
N LYS A 67 -13.38 -4.30 -2.27
CA LYS A 67 -13.59 -5.62 -1.68
C LYS A 67 -12.85 -6.70 -2.44
N VAL A 68 -12.35 -7.68 -1.69
CA VAL A 68 -11.75 -8.93 -2.18
C VAL A 68 -12.44 -10.07 -1.42
N GLY A 69 -13.40 -10.75 -2.06
CA GLY A 69 -14.33 -11.62 -1.35
C GLY A 69 -15.05 -10.85 -0.24
N ASP A 70 -14.97 -11.35 0.99
CA ASP A 70 -15.53 -10.70 2.20
C ASP A 70 -14.57 -9.72 2.90
N ALA A 71 -13.35 -9.54 2.37
CA ALA A 71 -12.37 -8.62 2.92
C ALA A 71 -12.56 -7.20 2.36
N LEU A 72 -12.61 -6.22 3.26
CA LEU A 72 -12.57 -4.79 2.93
C LEU A 72 -11.11 -4.33 2.91
N VAL A 73 -10.68 -3.69 1.84
CA VAL A 73 -9.34 -3.14 1.68
C VAL A 73 -9.45 -1.63 1.52
N ASN A 74 -8.74 -0.89 2.36
CA ASN A 74 -8.55 0.54 2.24
C ASN A 74 -7.08 0.84 2.02
N ILE A 75 -6.80 1.73 1.07
CA ILE A 75 -5.45 2.21 0.82
C ILE A 75 -5.47 3.73 0.91
N TYR A 76 -4.63 4.24 1.80
CA TYR A 76 -4.49 5.66 2.11
C TYR A 76 -3.17 6.16 1.56
N GLN A 77 -3.18 7.35 0.97
CA GLN A 77 -1.98 8.10 0.61
C GLN A 77 -1.82 9.27 1.58
N TYR A 78 -0.60 9.46 2.04
CA TYR A 78 -0.21 10.56 2.92
C TYR A 78 0.83 11.46 2.23
N ASP A 79 0.94 12.69 2.69
CA ASP A 79 2.02 13.63 2.36
C ASP A 79 3.04 13.79 3.49
N ASN A 80 2.73 13.26 4.68
CA ASN A 80 3.54 13.38 5.89
C ASN A 80 3.92 12.00 6.49
N GLU A 81 5.22 11.78 6.71
CA GLU A 81 5.74 10.52 7.25
C GLU A 81 5.33 10.25 8.71
N GLY A 82 5.18 11.31 9.53
CA GLY A 82 4.70 11.21 10.90
C GLY A 82 3.23 10.79 10.97
N THR A 83 2.40 11.32 10.07
CA THR A 83 0.97 10.98 10.00
C THR A 83 0.78 9.51 9.63
N ILE A 84 1.45 9.02 8.58
CA ILE A 84 1.37 7.61 8.20
C ILE A 84 1.93 6.67 9.28
N ALA A 85 3.01 7.05 9.97
CA ALA A 85 3.55 6.26 11.07
C ALA A 85 2.55 6.15 12.24
N ARG A 86 1.92 7.26 12.62
CA ARG A 86 0.88 7.27 13.66
C ARG A 86 -0.28 6.36 13.33
N TYR A 87 -0.83 6.46 12.11
CA TYR A 87 -1.95 5.60 11.70
C TYR A 87 -1.53 4.14 11.53
N ALA A 88 -0.34 3.86 11.01
CA ALA A 88 0.18 2.49 10.94
C ALA A 88 0.28 1.84 12.33
N GLU A 89 0.76 2.58 13.34
CA GLU A 89 0.83 2.08 14.71
C GLU A 89 -0.56 1.97 15.35
N MET A 90 -1.50 2.87 15.04
CA MET A 90 -2.89 2.79 15.51
C MET A 90 -3.58 1.50 15.05
N TYR A 91 -3.38 1.11 13.78
CA TYR A 91 -3.95 -0.11 13.22
C TYR A 91 -3.18 -1.39 13.61
N LYS A 92 -1.88 -1.29 13.91
CA LYS A 92 -1.10 -2.42 14.45
C LYS A 92 -1.46 -2.75 15.90
N LYS A 93 -1.81 -1.74 16.70
CA LYS A 93 -2.31 -1.96 18.05
C LYS A 93 -3.56 -2.82 17.91
N ASP A 94 -3.47 -4.04 18.43
CA ASP A 94 -4.56 -5.00 18.45
C ASP A 94 -5.85 -4.23 18.81
N PRO A 95 -6.89 -4.21 17.96
CA PRO A 95 -8.11 -3.46 18.24
C PRO A 95 -8.70 -3.83 19.61
N GLY A 96 -8.31 -4.97 20.20
CA GLY A 96 -8.56 -5.29 21.59
C GLY A 96 -8.20 -4.19 22.60
N THR A 97 -7.08 -3.47 22.50
CA THR A 97 -6.66 -2.60 23.63
C THR A 97 -7.36 -1.24 23.64
N ALA A 98 -7.59 -0.62 22.49
CA ALA A 98 -8.30 0.66 22.39
C ALA A 98 -9.83 0.49 22.40
N ILE A 99 -10.32 -0.68 21.98
CA ILE A 99 -11.77 -0.96 21.92
C ILE A 99 -12.27 -1.62 23.21
N VAL A 100 -11.44 -2.25 24.06
CA VAL A 100 -11.90 -2.72 25.39
C VAL A 100 -12.48 -1.58 26.24
N GLU A 101 -11.91 -0.38 26.17
CA GLU A 101 -12.47 0.80 26.85
C GLU A 101 -13.83 1.23 26.25
N ALA A 102 -13.99 1.15 24.94
CA ALA A 102 -15.26 1.44 24.26
C ALA A 102 -16.30 0.29 24.39
N TRP A 103 -15.85 -0.96 24.57
CA TRP A 103 -16.68 -2.14 24.79
C TRP A 103 -17.33 -2.11 26.17
N GLY A 104 -16.60 -1.70 27.21
CA GLY A 104 -17.19 -1.47 28.54
C GLY A 104 -18.31 -0.42 28.53
N LEU A 105 -18.16 0.60 27.68
CA LEU A 105 -19.17 1.65 27.50
C LEU A 105 -20.34 1.19 26.60
N ALA A 106 -20.10 0.49 25.50
CA ALA A 106 -21.16 0.03 24.59
C ALA A 106 -21.98 -1.14 25.16
N GLN A 107 -21.35 -2.04 25.92
CA GLN A 107 -22.01 -3.16 26.59
C GLN A 107 -22.87 -2.69 27.77
N SER A 108 -22.44 -1.64 28.49
CA SER A 108 -23.30 -0.99 29.50
C SER A 108 -24.51 -0.26 28.90
N LEU A 109 -24.47 0.05 27.60
CA LEU A 109 -25.58 0.65 26.83
C LEU A 109 -26.44 -0.39 26.07
N GLY A 110 -26.18 -1.70 26.22
CA GLY A 110 -26.99 -2.77 25.62
C GLY A 110 -26.79 -3.00 24.12
N ALA A 111 -25.74 -2.45 23.51
CA ALA A 111 -25.42 -2.69 22.11
C ALA A 111 -24.83 -4.10 21.89
N ALA A 112 -25.24 -4.78 20.83
CA ALA A 112 -24.66 -6.07 20.46
C ALA A 112 -23.15 -5.93 20.17
N PRO A 113 -22.30 -6.84 20.66
CA PRO A 113 -20.86 -6.73 20.47
C PRO A 113 -20.51 -6.84 18.97
N SER A 114 -19.95 -5.75 18.43
CA SER A 114 -19.31 -5.75 17.12
C SER A 114 -18.19 -6.80 17.13
N LYS A 115 -18.35 -7.89 16.36
CA LYS A 115 -17.26 -8.84 16.12
C LYS A 115 -16.15 -8.10 15.37
N ASN A 116 -15.03 -7.84 16.03
CA ASN A 116 -13.85 -7.31 15.36
C ASN A 116 -13.37 -8.34 14.33
N LYS A 117 -13.47 -7.97 13.04
CA LYS A 117 -12.88 -8.78 11.98
C LYS A 117 -11.36 -8.70 12.08
N PRO A 118 -10.63 -9.81 11.84
CA PRO A 118 -9.18 -9.77 11.73
C PRO A 118 -8.71 -8.66 10.79
N GLU A 119 -7.65 -7.96 11.20
CA GLU A 119 -7.05 -6.87 10.45
C GLU A 119 -5.59 -7.19 10.09
N ARG A 120 -5.17 -6.72 8.92
CA ARG A 120 -3.78 -6.71 8.46
C ARG A 120 -3.43 -5.34 7.90
N VAL A 121 -2.24 -4.87 8.27
CA VAL A 121 -1.75 -3.54 7.95
C VAL A 121 -0.40 -3.66 7.25
N ALA A 122 -0.22 -2.93 6.17
CA ALA A 122 1.06 -2.85 5.48
C ALA A 122 1.36 -1.41 5.07
N ARG A 123 2.61 -1.00 5.23
CA ARG A 123 3.08 0.33 4.81
C ARG A 123 4.06 0.17 3.65
N ARG A 124 3.92 1.00 2.63
CA ARG A 124 4.90 1.13 1.55
C ARG A 124 5.03 2.58 1.11
N LYS A 125 6.23 3.16 1.28
CA LYS A 125 6.49 4.59 1.06
C LYS A 125 5.45 5.43 1.82
N MET A 126 4.67 6.23 1.11
CA MET A 126 3.61 7.11 1.61
C MET A 126 2.21 6.48 1.53
N PHE A 127 2.14 5.18 1.29
CA PHE A 127 0.88 4.44 1.21
C PHE A 127 0.73 3.50 2.40
N LEU A 128 -0.46 3.50 2.98
CA LEU A 128 -0.88 2.60 4.05
C LEU A 128 -2.03 1.75 3.55
N LEU A 129 -1.86 0.44 3.59
CA LEU A 129 -2.91 -0.54 3.34
C LEU A 129 -3.46 -1.05 4.66
N VAL A 130 -4.78 -1.09 4.76
CA VAL A 130 -5.53 -1.70 5.85
C VAL A 130 -6.54 -2.67 5.24
N ALA A 131 -6.39 -3.95 5.53
CA ALA A 131 -7.29 -5.01 5.07
C ALA A 131 -7.98 -5.67 6.26
N GLN A 132 -9.31 -5.76 6.21
CA GLN A 132 -10.17 -6.29 7.27
C GLN A 132 -11.06 -7.40 6.73
N GLY A 133 -11.07 -8.57 7.34
CA GLY A 133 -11.82 -9.72 6.85
C GLY A 133 -11.67 -10.96 7.73
N GLU A 134 -12.51 -11.97 7.53
CA GLU A 134 -12.48 -13.18 8.37
C GLU A 134 -11.37 -14.16 7.94
N ASP A 135 -11.07 -14.23 6.64
CA ASP A 135 -10.07 -15.13 6.08
C ASP A 135 -8.67 -14.51 6.13
N LYS A 136 -7.85 -15.00 7.07
CA LYS A 136 -6.47 -14.56 7.24
C LYS A 136 -5.61 -14.81 6.00
N SER A 137 -5.86 -15.87 5.24
CA SER A 137 -5.07 -16.21 4.05
C SER A 137 -5.26 -15.18 2.94
N VAL A 138 -6.50 -14.73 2.76
CA VAL A 138 -6.84 -13.64 1.84
C VAL A 138 -6.17 -12.34 2.27
N LEU A 139 -6.24 -12.00 3.56
CA LEU A 139 -5.59 -10.79 4.09
C LEU A 139 -4.06 -10.81 3.90
N GLU A 140 -3.41 -11.95 4.15
CA GLU A 140 -1.97 -12.11 3.92
C GLU A 140 -1.62 -12.01 2.44
N HIS A 141 -2.47 -12.54 1.55
CA HIS A 141 -2.25 -12.44 0.11
C HIS A 141 -2.40 -10.99 -0.39
N ILE A 142 -3.40 -10.25 0.10
CA ILE A 142 -3.60 -8.82 -0.18
C ILE A 142 -2.36 -8.01 0.24
N VAL A 143 -1.85 -8.24 1.45
CA VAL A 143 -0.64 -7.59 1.95
C VAL A 143 0.55 -7.93 1.05
N LYS A 144 0.73 -9.20 0.69
CA LYS A 144 1.83 -9.66 -0.16
C LYS A 144 1.81 -9.02 -1.54
N ILE A 145 0.64 -8.84 -2.16
CA ILE A 145 0.53 -8.15 -3.44
C ILE A 145 0.98 -6.71 -3.28
N PHE A 146 0.41 -5.99 -2.31
CA PHE A 146 0.74 -4.58 -2.06
C PHE A 146 2.22 -4.32 -1.76
N THR A 147 2.85 -5.18 -0.96
CA THR A 147 4.28 -5.05 -0.64
C THR A 147 5.21 -5.35 -1.82
N ASN A 148 4.71 -5.98 -2.89
CA ASN A 148 5.48 -6.36 -4.08
C ASN A 148 5.23 -5.50 -5.35
N LEU A 149 4.25 -4.58 -5.35
CA LEU A 149 4.04 -3.47 -6.33
C LEU A 149 5.19 -2.44 -6.49
#